data_AF-A0AAE0MK59-F1
#
_entry.id   AF-A0AAE0MK59-F1
#
_cell.length_a   1.000
_cell.length_b   1.000
_cell.length_c   1.000
_cell.angle_alpha   90.00
_cell.angle_beta   90.00
_cell.angle_gamma   90.00
#
_symmetry.space_group_name_H-M   'P 1'
#
loop_
_entity.id
_entity.type
_entity.pdbx_description
1 polymer ?
#
loop_
_entity_poly.entity_id
_entity_poly.type
_entity_poly.pdbx_seq_one_letter_code
_entity_poly.pdbx_strand_id
1 'polypeptide(L)'
;MAELASSPILSPQESFREFRDNGLRLDGSPTGLENVHDYEPGGHHPLHLGDVLNGRYKVLHKLGNGGYANIWLCRDVQREVAHYFAVKILMADASIDDCHELRVYRLLRLGLARCDAAEHLCLPIGRFDIQGPNGQHFALVFPVLGPRVSMLPRILNLEDSARTLRSVCFQVTKTIATLHSYGTCHGDLRPANILVQVRGLTGLLEEEIERALGVPETVNITRVSGKGSWPSTAPHYLVKPIEWGSVNTRDTGINFLTDRVCLVDFGESFDVRDVPEDLGVPEEYRAPEYILDKRVGAETDIWALGCTLFEIRTGKRLFDLVDDDPDDHLERMVDILGKFPEPWWSKTWEARRRYFREERDRDRRLSYQPIRNNMAATAKSSPRSIEEALLTASGYEQESIGTAVSPAEARTFGDLLRRIFKYAPEQRVAAEDLLDHGWFTM
;
A
#
# COMPACT_ATOMS: atom_id res chain seq x y z
N MET A 1 19.73 4.03 -10.07
CA MET A 1 18.99 3.29 -11.12
C MET A 1 17.56 3.27 -10.65
N ALA A 2 16.71 4.02 -11.34
CA ALA A 2 15.37 4.42 -10.88
C ALA A 2 14.46 3.20 -10.67
N GLU A 3 13.91 3.06 -9.47
CA GLU A 3 12.85 2.09 -9.19
C GLU A 3 11.54 2.61 -9.80
N LEU A 4 11.05 1.87 -10.77
CA LEU A 4 9.79 2.06 -11.46
C LEU A 4 8.64 1.81 -10.49
N ALA A 5 7.68 2.73 -10.49
CA ALA A 5 6.41 2.56 -9.79
C ALA A 5 5.68 1.32 -10.34
N SER A 6 5.41 0.35 -9.48
CA SER A 6 4.42 -0.70 -9.76
C SER A 6 3.06 0.00 -9.87
N SER A 7 2.58 0.13 -11.10
CA SER A 7 1.21 0.52 -11.41
C SER A 7 0.26 -0.55 -10.84
N PRO A 8 -0.99 -0.21 -10.44
CA PRO A 8 -1.97 -1.24 -10.08
C PRO A 8 -2.19 -2.17 -11.28
N ILE A 9 -2.23 -3.47 -11.00
CA ILE A 9 -2.41 -4.55 -11.97
C ILE A 9 -3.83 -4.42 -12.53
N LEU A 10 -3.94 -4.04 -13.81
CA LEU A 10 -5.17 -4.08 -14.58
C LEU A 10 -5.67 -5.51 -14.68
N SER A 11 -6.97 -5.72 -14.58
CA SER A 11 -7.57 -7.03 -14.85
C SER A 11 -7.35 -7.40 -16.34
N PRO A 12 -7.23 -8.69 -16.71
CA PRO A 12 -6.98 -9.11 -18.10
C PRO A 12 -8.06 -8.71 -19.11
N GLN A 13 -9.17 -8.12 -18.67
CA GLN A 13 -10.24 -7.58 -19.52
C GLN A 13 -10.04 -6.10 -19.91
N GLU A 14 -9.07 -5.39 -19.30
CA GLU A 14 -8.74 -3.99 -19.65
C GLU A 14 -7.66 -3.89 -20.73
N SER A 15 -7.68 -4.80 -21.71
CA SER A 15 -6.76 -4.76 -22.85
C SER A 15 -7.09 -3.56 -23.76
N PHE A 16 -6.16 -2.60 -23.82
CA PHE A 16 -6.10 -1.46 -24.74
C PHE A 16 -7.27 -0.46 -24.62
N ARG A 17 -7.25 0.41 -23.59
CA ARG A 17 -7.76 1.77 -23.81
C ARG A 17 -6.93 2.37 -24.96
N GLU A 18 -7.56 2.65 -26.10
CA GLU A 18 -6.96 3.45 -27.17
C GLU A 18 -6.27 4.65 -26.50
N PHE A 19 -4.96 4.83 -26.70
CA PHE A 19 -4.26 6.01 -26.20
C PHE A 19 -4.91 7.25 -26.82
N ARG A 20 -5.83 7.87 -26.08
CA ARG A 20 -6.48 9.11 -26.49
C ARG A 20 -5.52 10.25 -26.22
N ASP A 21 -4.84 10.69 -27.28
CA ASP A 21 -4.03 11.90 -27.24
C ASP A 21 -4.96 13.11 -27.14
N ASN A 22 -5.07 13.68 -25.95
CA ASN A 22 -5.80 14.92 -25.69
C ASN A 22 -5.05 16.19 -26.15
N GLY A 23 -3.91 16.04 -26.85
CA GLY A 23 -3.10 17.12 -27.39
C GLY A 23 -2.30 17.89 -26.33
N LEU A 24 -2.18 17.34 -25.12
CA LEU A 24 -1.44 17.90 -23.99
C LEU A 24 -0.11 17.15 -23.78
N ARG A 25 0.92 17.89 -23.35
CA ARG A 25 2.24 17.33 -22.98
C ARG A 25 2.80 18.03 -21.76
N LEU A 26 3.57 17.31 -20.97
CA LEU A 26 4.32 17.88 -19.85
C LEU A 26 5.63 18.50 -20.34
N ASP A 27 5.92 19.70 -19.87
CA ASP A 27 7.20 20.40 -20.07
C ASP A 27 8.18 20.02 -18.95
N GLY A 28 8.46 18.72 -18.84
CA GLY A 28 9.28 18.17 -17.77
C GLY A 28 9.14 16.66 -17.61
N SER A 29 9.83 16.11 -16.62
CA SER A 29 9.74 14.69 -16.30
C SER A 29 8.33 14.33 -15.78
N PRO A 30 7.68 13.29 -16.31
CA PRO A 30 6.38 12.82 -15.81
C PRO A 30 6.48 12.00 -14.52
N THR A 31 7.70 11.75 -14.01
CA THR A 31 7.92 10.86 -12.87
C THR A 31 7.15 11.33 -11.63
N GLY A 32 6.31 10.45 -11.10
CA GLY A 32 5.49 10.71 -9.91
C GLY A 32 4.26 11.58 -10.14
N LEU A 33 3.99 11.99 -11.38
CA LEU A 33 2.78 12.72 -11.77
C LEU A 33 1.70 11.77 -12.28
N GLU A 34 0.46 12.19 -12.16
CA GLU A 34 -0.68 11.57 -12.80
C GLU A 34 -0.60 11.75 -14.32
N ASN A 35 -1.29 10.89 -15.06
CA ASN A 35 -1.27 10.94 -16.50
C ASN A 35 -2.02 12.18 -17.02
N VAL A 36 -1.30 13.05 -17.74
CA VAL A 36 -1.86 14.29 -18.32
C VAL A 36 -2.99 14.01 -19.32
N HIS A 37 -3.02 12.81 -19.90
CA HIS A 37 -4.06 12.40 -20.84
C HIS A 37 -5.41 12.12 -20.17
N ASP A 38 -5.43 11.92 -18.86
CA ASP A 38 -6.66 11.69 -18.09
C ASP A 38 -7.38 13.00 -17.74
N TYR A 39 -6.96 14.16 -18.25
CA TYR A 39 -7.65 15.44 -18.10
C TYR A 39 -8.63 15.72 -19.25
N GLU A 40 -9.63 14.85 -19.36
CA GLU A 40 -10.71 14.87 -20.34
C GLU A 40 -12.06 14.52 -19.66
N PRO A 41 -13.22 14.66 -20.33
CA PRO A 41 -14.50 14.23 -19.76
C PRO A 41 -14.44 12.76 -19.29
N GLY A 42 -14.86 12.50 -18.06
CA GLY A 42 -14.73 11.21 -17.37
C GLY A 42 -13.48 11.08 -16.49
N GLY A 43 -12.46 11.89 -16.74
CA GLY A 43 -11.15 11.80 -16.07
C GLY A 43 -11.00 12.66 -14.81
N HIS A 44 -9.80 13.17 -14.56
CA HIS A 44 -9.44 13.94 -13.35
C HIS A 44 -10.08 15.33 -13.32
N HIS A 45 -10.41 15.84 -12.13
CA HIS A 45 -10.82 17.24 -11.97
C HIS A 45 -9.61 18.19 -12.12
N PRO A 46 -9.64 19.19 -13.02
CA PRO A 46 -8.55 20.17 -13.13
C PRO A 46 -8.54 21.08 -11.91
N LEU A 47 -7.38 21.23 -11.27
CA LEU A 47 -7.22 21.96 -10.02
C LEU A 47 -5.90 22.76 -10.02
N HIS A 48 -5.91 23.92 -9.37
CA HIS A 48 -4.73 24.78 -9.18
C HIS A 48 -4.46 25.03 -7.69
N LEU A 49 -3.20 25.35 -7.36
CA LEU A 49 -2.84 25.78 -6.01
C LEU A 49 -3.58 27.08 -5.67
N GLY A 50 -4.16 27.15 -4.47
CA GLY A 50 -4.95 28.27 -4.00
C GLY A 50 -6.46 28.17 -4.26
N ASP A 51 -6.91 27.22 -5.10
CA ASP A 51 -8.34 26.97 -5.32
C ASP A 51 -9.04 26.62 -3.99
N VAL A 52 -10.29 27.08 -3.83
CA VAL A 52 -11.08 26.82 -2.61
C VAL A 52 -12.24 25.88 -2.94
N LEU A 53 -12.08 24.61 -2.60
CA LEU A 53 -13.08 23.57 -2.80
C LEU A 53 -14.22 23.70 -1.79
N ASN A 54 -15.46 23.57 -2.26
CA ASN A 54 -16.68 23.64 -1.44
C ASN A 54 -16.75 24.90 -0.54
N GLY A 55 -16.14 26.01 -0.98
CA GLY A 55 -16.05 27.25 -0.20
C GLY A 55 -15.33 27.11 1.16
N ARG A 56 -14.53 26.04 1.35
CA ARG A 56 -13.94 25.69 2.64
C ARG A 56 -12.50 25.20 2.57
N TYR A 57 -12.16 24.37 1.59
CA TYR A 57 -10.86 23.68 1.57
C TYR A 57 -9.95 24.32 0.53
N LYS A 58 -9.04 25.20 0.97
CA LYS A 58 -8.04 25.85 0.11
C LYS A 58 -6.91 24.87 -0.22
N VAL A 59 -6.64 24.62 -1.49
CA VAL A 59 -5.60 23.69 -1.99
C VAL A 59 -4.22 24.30 -1.78
N LEU A 60 -3.33 23.57 -1.11
CA LEU A 60 -1.97 24.06 -0.78
C LEU A 60 -0.86 23.23 -1.39
N HIS A 61 -0.99 21.90 -1.39
CA HIS A 61 0.02 20.99 -1.95
C HIS A 61 -0.64 19.66 -2.33
N LYS A 62 0.14 18.72 -2.87
CA LYS A 62 -0.31 17.42 -3.33
C LYS A 62 0.32 16.35 -2.45
N LEU A 63 -0.52 15.47 -1.90
CA LEU A 63 -0.10 14.37 -1.04
C LEU A 63 0.19 13.10 -1.84
N GLY A 64 -0.53 12.91 -2.95
CA GLY A 64 -0.34 11.76 -3.83
C GLY A 64 -1.30 11.77 -5.02
N ASN A 65 -1.08 10.81 -5.91
CA ASN A 65 -1.97 10.46 -7.00
C ASN A 65 -2.08 8.93 -7.08
N GLY A 66 -3.18 8.45 -7.63
CA GLY A 66 -3.44 7.06 -7.97
C GLY A 66 -4.21 6.98 -9.28
N GLY A 67 -4.39 5.78 -9.82
CA GLY A 67 -4.99 5.58 -11.14
C GLY A 67 -6.38 6.18 -11.33
N TYR A 68 -7.13 6.41 -10.24
CA TYR A 68 -8.51 6.91 -10.30
C TYR A 68 -8.77 8.14 -9.39
N ALA A 69 -7.74 8.68 -8.73
CA ALA A 69 -7.91 9.77 -7.78
C ALA A 69 -6.64 10.60 -7.54
N ASN A 70 -6.83 11.87 -7.17
CA ASN A 70 -5.75 12.74 -6.70
C ASN A 70 -6.00 13.14 -5.24
N ILE A 71 -4.94 13.20 -4.43
CA ILE A 71 -5.03 13.54 -3.01
C ILE A 71 -4.30 14.86 -2.75
N TRP A 72 -5.02 15.83 -2.22
CA TRP A 72 -4.54 17.19 -2.01
C TRP A 72 -4.47 17.54 -0.52
N LEU A 73 -3.43 18.26 -0.12
CA LEU A 73 -3.36 18.93 1.17
C LEU A 73 -4.15 20.23 1.07
N CYS A 74 -5.12 20.41 1.95
CA CYS A 74 -5.96 21.59 1.97
C CYS A 74 -6.04 22.23 3.36
N ARG A 75 -6.13 23.56 3.42
CA ARG A 75 -6.43 24.33 4.64
C ARG A 75 -7.93 24.62 4.73
N ASP A 76 -8.50 24.42 5.91
CA ASP A 76 -9.87 24.83 6.22
C ASP A 76 -9.93 26.35 6.43
N VAL A 77 -10.47 27.09 5.47
CA VAL A 77 -10.56 28.56 5.53
C VAL A 77 -11.67 29.05 6.43
N GLN A 78 -12.58 28.18 6.88
CA GLN A 78 -13.67 28.54 7.79
C GLN A 78 -13.23 28.50 9.26
N ARG A 79 -12.04 27.96 9.56
CA ARG A 79 -11.49 27.94 10.92
C ARG A 79 -10.50 29.08 11.13
N GLU A 80 -10.65 29.76 12.26
CA GLU A 80 -9.70 30.79 12.71
C GLU A 80 -8.31 30.17 12.96
N VAL A 81 -8.27 29.08 13.72
CA VAL A 81 -7.07 28.27 13.90
C VAL A 81 -6.85 27.43 12.65
N ALA A 82 -5.68 27.58 12.03
CA ALA A 82 -5.32 26.83 10.83
C ALA A 82 -5.45 25.33 11.07
N HIS A 83 -6.22 24.66 10.22
CA HIS A 83 -6.43 23.22 10.29
C HIS A 83 -6.35 22.65 8.88
N TYR A 84 -5.72 21.49 8.77
CA TYR A 84 -5.35 20.90 7.48
C TYR A 84 -6.01 19.54 7.30
N PHE A 85 -6.40 19.26 6.06
CA PHE A 85 -7.09 18.04 5.68
C PHE A 85 -6.50 17.48 4.38
N ALA A 86 -6.59 16.16 4.21
CA ALA A 86 -6.37 15.51 2.94
C ALA A 86 -7.71 15.42 2.20
N VAL A 87 -7.76 15.91 0.96
CA VAL A 87 -8.95 15.82 0.10
C VAL A 87 -8.64 14.89 -1.08
N LYS A 88 -9.23 13.70 -1.07
CA LYS A 88 -9.15 12.73 -2.16
C LYS A 88 -10.27 13.00 -3.15
N ILE A 89 -9.92 13.41 -4.36
CA ILE A 89 -10.86 13.72 -5.46
C ILE A 89 -10.79 12.59 -6.47
N LEU A 90 -11.91 11.89 -6.67
CA LEU A 90 -12.01 10.81 -7.64
C LEU A 90 -12.14 11.37 -9.08
N MET A 91 -11.72 10.58 -10.06
CA MET A 91 -12.10 10.81 -11.47
C MET A 91 -13.62 10.82 -11.62
N ALA A 92 -14.13 11.51 -12.65
CA ALA A 92 -15.57 11.62 -12.84
C ALA A 92 -16.23 10.27 -13.09
N ASP A 93 -15.63 9.39 -13.90
CA ASP A 93 -16.16 8.06 -14.18
C ASP A 93 -16.10 7.12 -12.97
N ALA A 94 -15.19 7.37 -12.03
CA ALA A 94 -15.11 6.64 -10.77
C ALA A 94 -16.10 7.18 -9.71
N SER A 95 -16.75 8.31 -9.97
CA SER A 95 -17.65 8.98 -9.02
C SER A 95 -19.10 8.51 -9.20
N ILE A 96 -19.33 7.23 -8.93
CA ILE A 96 -20.64 6.57 -8.97
C ILE A 96 -21.06 6.11 -7.58
N ASP A 97 -22.37 6.01 -7.32
CA ASP A 97 -22.90 5.72 -5.98
C ASP A 97 -22.42 4.40 -5.36
N ASP A 98 -22.05 3.43 -6.19
CA ASP A 98 -21.53 2.11 -5.79
C ASP A 98 -20.00 2.00 -5.93
N CYS A 99 -19.27 3.13 -5.96
CA CYS A 99 -17.82 3.06 -6.12
C CYS A 99 -17.12 2.47 -4.89
N HIS A 100 -16.04 1.74 -5.15
CA HIS A 100 -15.22 1.05 -4.16
C HIS A 100 -14.79 1.95 -3.00
N GLU A 101 -14.43 3.20 -3.29
CA GLU A 101 -13.99 4.21 -2.31
C GLU A 101 -15.04 4.54 -1.24
N LEU A 102 -16.34 4.31 -1.52
CA LEU A 102 -17.40 4.53 -0.56
C LEU A 102 -17.60 3.35 0.39
N ARG A 103 -16.95 2.20 0.16
CA ARG A 103 -17.00 1.04 1.07
C ARG A 103 -16.48 1.38 2.45
N VAL A 104 -15.56 2.33 2.58
CA VAL A 104 -15.09 2.85 3.89
C VAL A 104 -16.24 3.36 4.77
N TYR A 105 -17.34 3.87 4.20
CA TYR A 105 -18.51 4.32 4.97
C TYR A 105 -19.25 3.15 5.65
N ARG A 106 -19.08 1.92 5.17
CA ARG A 106 -19.56 0.72 5.89
C ARG A 106 -18.89 0.62 7.26
N LEU A 107 -17.60 0.90 7.36
CA LEU A 107 -16.87 0.90 8.64
C LEU A 107 -17.45 1.92 9.63
N LEU A 108 -17.82 3.10 9.13
CA LEU A 108 -18.50 4.12 9.94
C LEU A 108 -19.85 3.63 10.47
N ARG A 109 -20.66 2.96 9.63
CA ARG A 109 -21.96 2.39 10.00
C ARG A 109 -21.84 1.26 11.02
N LEU A 110 -20.77 0.47 10.93
CA LEU A 110 -20.43 -0.58 11.90
C LEU A 110 -19.94 -0.01 13.23
N GLY A 111 -19.69 1.30 13.33
CA GLY A 111 -19.27 1.95 14.57
C GLY A 111 -17.76 1.88 14.83
N LEU A 112 -16.94 1.53 13.83
CA LEU A 112 -15.48 1.48 13.99
C LEU A 112 -14.87 2.84 14.32
N ALA A 113 -15.54 3.95 13.99
CA ALA A 113 -15.11 5.29 14.42
C ALA A 113 -15.13 5.49 15.95
N ARG A 114 -15.72 4.56 16.72
CA ARG A 114 -15.86 4.63 18.18
C ARG A 114 -15.07 3.56 18.92
N CYS A 115 -14.36 2.69 18.21
CA CYS A 115 -13.55 1.64 18.85
C CYS A 115 -12.15 2.15 19.20
N ASP A 116 -11.45 1.41 20.06
CA ASP A 116 -10.09 1.78 20.49
C ASP A 116 -9.07 1.78 19.34
N ALA A 117 -9.33 1.05 18.25
CA ALA A 117 -8.47 1.04 17.07
C ALA A 117 -8.86 2.10 16.03
N ALA A 118 -9.90 2.92 16.27
CA ALA A 118 -10.34 3.97 15.35
C ALA A 118 -9.20 4.93 15.01
N GLU A 119 -8.28 5.17 15.95
CA GLU A 119 -7.13 6.03 15.72
C GLU A 119 -6.17 5.48 14.65
N HIS A 120 -6.15 4.17 14.41
CA HIS A 120 -5.30 3.52 13.41
C HIS A 120 -6.03 3.24 12.09
N LEU A 121 -7.26 3.71 11.93
CA LEU A 121 -8.04 3.61 10.70
C LEU A 121 -8.19 5.00 10.07
N CYS A 122 -7.78 5.17 8.82
CA CYS A 122 -8.01 6.42 8.10
C CYS A 122 -9.45 6.45 7.55
N LEU A 123 -10.38 6.91 8.39
CA LEU A 123 -11.79 7.03 8.04
C LEU A 123 -12.09 8.44 7.51
N PRO A 124 -12.97 8.59 6.51
CA PRO A 124 -13.36 9.91 6.03
C PRO A 124 -14.15 10.64 7.11
N ILE A 125 -13.85 11.92 7.27
CA ILE A 125 -14.54 12.84 8.20
C ILE A 125 -15.59 13.69 7.50
N GLY A 126 -15.66 13.62 6.17
CA GLY A 126 -16.65 14.31 5.37
C GLY A 126 -16.55 13.95 3.89
N ARG A 127 -17.59 14.32 3.14
CA ARG A 127 -17.63 14.24 1.68
C ARG A 127 -18.41 15.42 1.13
N PHE A 128 -18.03 15.83 -0.08
CA PHE A 128 -18.81 16.75 -0.91
C PHE A 128 -18.62 16.35 -2.37
N ASP A 129 -19.46 16.92 -3.23
CA ASP A 129 -19.39 16.69 -4.67
C ASP A 129 -18.87 17.95 -5.37
N ILE A 130 -18.11 17.76 -6.44
CA ILE A 130 -17.57 18.83 -7.27
C ILE A 130 -18.16 18.67 -8.66
N GLN A 131 -18.90 19.68 -9.13
CA GLN A 131 -19.29 19.75 -10.54
C GLN A 131 -18.17 20.44 -11.32
N GLY A 132 -17.41 19.66 -12.08
CA GLY A 132 -16.29 20.13 -12.89
C GLY A 132 -16.56 20.09 -14.39
N PRO A 133 -15.60 20.57 -15.20
CA PRO A 133 -15.67 20.50 -16.66
C PRO A 133 -15.57 19.06 -17.19
N ASN A 134 -15.03 18.13 -16.39
CA ASN A 134 -14.85 16.73 -16.76
C ASN A 134 -15.98 15.82 -16.24
N GLY A 135 -16.94 16.35 -15.49
CA GLY A 135 -18.05 15.60 -14.91
C GLY A 135 -18.27 15.92 -13.43
N GLN A 136 -19.05 15.07 -12.77
CA GLN A 136 -19.24 15.11 -11.33
C GLN A 136 -18.14 14.30 -10.65
N HIS A 137 -17.51 14.86 -9.62
CA HIS A 137 -16.45 14.21 -8.87
C HIS A 137 -16.84 14.08 -7.40
N PHE A 138 -16.61 12.92 -6.80
CA PHE A 138 -16.70 12.75 -5.36
C PHE A 138 -15.39 13.19 -4.70
N ALA A 139 -15.50 14.04 -3.68
CA ALA A 139 -14.38 14.49 -2.86
C ALA A 139 -14.56 13.99 -1.43
N LEU A 140 -13.65 13.13 -0.98
CA LEU A 140 -13.63 12.59 0.37
C LEU A 140 -12.58 13.33 1.20
N VAL A 141 -12.94 13.73 2.42
CA VAL A 141 -12.09 14.50 3.32
C VAL A 141 -11.57 13.57 4.42
N PHE A 142 -10.25 13.54 4.61
CA PHE A 142 -9.54 12.71 5.57
C PHE A 142 -8.62 13.55 6.46
N PRO A 143 -8.21 13.02 7.64
CA PRO A 143 -7.05 13.54 8.35
C PRO A 143 -5.80 13.53 7.46
N VAL A 144 -4.91 14.51 7.64
CA VAL A 144 -3.60 14.47 6.98
C VAL A 144 -2.79 13.32 7.58
N LEU A 145 -2.17 12.53 6.73
CA LEU A 145 -1.21 11.51 7.08
C LEU A 145 0.12 11.80 6.39
N GLY A 146 1.17 11.16 6.89
CA GLY A 146 2.53 11.35 6.47
C GLY A 146 2.98 10.32 5.45
N PRO A 147 4.28 9.99 5.43
CA PRO A 147 4.84 9.03 4.48
C PRO A 147 4.30 7.62 4.66
N ARG A 148 4.48 6.79 3.64
CA ARG A 148 4.31 5.33 3.75
C ARG A 148 5.24 4.75 4.81
N VAL A 149 4.77 3.69 5.47
CA VAL A 149 5.52 2.98 6.52
C VAL A 149 6.90 2.50 6.06
N SER A 150 7.05 2.18 4.77
CA SER A 150 8.33 1.76 4.17
C SER A 150 9.42 2.82 4.26
N MET A 151 9.06 4.09 4.41
CA MET A 151 10.01 5.19 4.56
C MET A 151 10.38 5.47 6.02
N LEU A 152 9.71 4.85 7.00
CA LEU A 152 9.96 5.10 8.43
C LEU A 152 11.45 4.99 8.81
N PRO A 153 12.19 3.94 8.40
CA PRO A 153 13.61 3.81 8.78
C PRO A 153 14.53 4.88 8.18
N ARG A 154 14.09 5.55 7.09
CA ARG A 154 14.85 6.63 6.46
C ARG A 154 14.53 7.99 7.09
N ILE A 155 13.27 8.20 7.48
CA ILE A 155 12.76 9.53 7.86
C ILE A 155 12.80 9.74 9.38
N LEU A 156 12.50 8.70 10.15
CA LEU A 156 12.69 8.78 11.60
C LEU A 156 14.14 8.40 11.90
N ASN A 157 14.91 9.34 12.45
CA ASN A 157 16.22 9.06 13.04
C ASN A 157 16.01 8.29 14.35
N LEU A 158 15.61 7.04 14.24
CA LEU A 158 15.25 6.19 15.36
C LEU A 158 16.53 5.72 16.03
N GLU A 159 16.70 6.08 17.30
CA GLU A 159 17.76 5.49 18.14
C GLU A 159 17.60 3.95 18.25
N ASP A 160 16.36 3.45 18.13
CA ASP A 160 16.02 2.02 18.09
C ASP A 160 14.98 1.73 16.98
N SER A 161 15.46 1.63 15.74
CA SER A 161 14.64 1.29 14.57
C SER A 161 13.89 -0.04 14.74
N ALA A 162 14.53 -1.04 15.34
CA ALA A 162 13.96 -2.37 15.50
C ALA A 162 12.71 -2.33 16.41
N ARG A 163 12.80 -1.66 17.57
CA ARG A 163 11.66 -1.51 18.48
C ARG A 163 10.51 -0.76 17.83
N THR A 164 10.79 0.33 17.13
CA THR A 164 9.74 1.11 16.44
C THR A 164 9.07 0.28 15.35
N LEU A 165 9.82 -0.45 14.52
CA LEU A 165 9.23 -1.30 13.49
C LEU A 165 8.40 -2.43 14.09
N ARG A 166 8.81 -3.02 15.22
CA ARG A 166 7.98 -3.99 15.97
C ARG A 166 6.71 -3.37 16.53
N SER A 167 6.80 -2.16 17.09
CA SER A 167 5.64 -1.39 17.58
C SER A 167 4.65 -1.10 16.44
N VAL A 168 5.14 -0.72 15.26
CA VAL A 168 4.33 -0.51 14.07
C VAL A 168 3.66 -1.82 13.62
N CYS A 169 4.40 -2.92 13.56
CA CYS A 169 3.85 -4.24 13.26
C CYS A 169 2.74 -4.66 14.25
N PHE A 170 2.90 -4.32 15.54
CA PHE A 170 1.86 -4.54 16.55
C PHE A 170 0.61 -3.69 16.27
N GLN A 171 0.77 -2.40 15.97
CA GLN A 171 -0.35 -1.51 15.63
C GLN A 171 -1.12 -2.00 14.40
N VAL A 172 -0.42 -2.46 13.37
CA VAL A 172 -1.03 -3.04 12.16
C VAL A 172 -1.81 -4.31 12.51
N THR A 173 -1.20 -5.23 13.26
CA THR A 173 -1.86 -6.48 13.71
C THR A 173 -3.12 -6.18 14.53
N LYS A 174 -3.06 -5.20 15.45
CA LYS A 174 -4.20 -4.76 16.27
C LYS A 174 -5.32 -4.18 15.42
N THR A 175 -4.96 -3.43 14.38
CA THR A 175 -5.92 -2.83 13.44
C THR A 175 -6.66 -3.91 12.64
N ILE A 176 -5.94 -4.93 12.14
CA ILE A 176 -6.55 -6.07 11.44
C ILE A 176 -7.42 -6.92 12.36
N ALA A 177 -6.96 -7.21 13.59
CA ALA A 177 -7.76 -7.89 14.59
C ALA A 177 -9.09 -7.16 14.84
N THR A 178 -9.05 -5.83 14.90
CA THR A 178 -10.26 -5.01 15.08
C THR A 178 -11.15 -5.03 13.84
N LEU A 179 -10.62 -4.95 12.61
CA LEU A 179 -11.44 -5.07 11.41
C LEU A 179 -12.16 -6.42 11.35
N HIS A 180 -11.43 -7.51 11.62
CA HIS A 180 -11.96 -8.87 11.61
C HIS A 180 -13.03 -9.08 12.69
N SER A 181 -12.89 -8.49 13.89
CA SER A 181 -13.91 -8.60 14.94
C SER A 181 -15.24 -7.91 14.59
N TYR A 182 -15.20 -6.95 13.65
CA TYR A 182 -16.37 -6.32 13.04
C TYR A 182 -16.80 -7.01 11.73
N GLY A 183 -16.27 -8.18 11.41
CA GLY A 183 -16.61 -8.95 10.21
C GLY A 183 -16.21 -8.25 8.91
N THR A 184 -15.12 -7.51 8.91
CA THR A 184 -14.61 -6.81 7.73
C THR A 184 -13.17 -7.18 7.44
N CYS A 185 -12.89 -7.51 6.19
CA CYS A 185 -11.56 -7.71 5.65
C CYS A 185 -11.11 -6.46 4.90
N HIS A 186 -9.82 -6.18 4.93
CA HIS A 186 -9.18 -5.11 4.16
C HIS A 186 -9.10 -5.44 2.67
N GLY A 187 -8.72 -6.67 2.30
CA GLY A 187 -8.67 -7.13 0.91
C GLY A 187 -7.47 -6.66 0.07
N ASP A 188 -6.69 -5.69 0.56
CA ASP A 188 -5.43 -5.21 -0.04
C ASP A 188 -4.42 -4.78 1.05
N LEU A 189 -4.08 -5.68 1.98
CA LEU A 189 -3.17 -5.36 3.07
C LEU A 189 -1.70 -5.45 2.63
N ARG A 190 -1.03 -4.30 2.60
CA ARG A 190 0.38 -4.16 2.23
C ARG A 190 1.00 -2.88 2.78
N PRO A 191 2.34 -2.76 2.85
CA PRO A 191 2.99 -1.54 3.35
C PRO A 191 2.63 -0.27 2.59
N ALA A 192 2.24 -0.37 1.31
CA ALA A 192 1.79 0.78 0.52
C ALA A 192 0.50 1.45 1.07
N ASN A 193 -0.33 0.67 1.78
CA ASN A 193 -1.60 1.11 2.38
C ASN A 193 -1.47 1.41 3.89
N ILE A 194 -0.25 1.57 4.38
CA ILE A 194 0.01 1.92 5.78
C ILE A 194 0.80 3.22 5.81
N LEU A 195 0.19 4.29 6.32
CA LEU A 195 0.79 5.61 6.40
C LEU A 195 1.09 6.00 7.85
N VAL A 196 2.13 6.81 8.03
CA VAL A 196 2.51 7.35 9.33
C VAL A 196 1.55 8.46 9.74
N GLN A 197 1.13 8.48 11.00
CA GLN A 197 0.34 9.59 11.54
C GLN A 197 1.20 10.83 11.72
N VAL A 198 0.59 11.99 11.42
CA VAL A 198 1.19 13.29 11.71
C VAL A 198 0.47 14.01 12.85
N ARG A 199 1.20 14.85 13.59
CA ARG A 199 0.68 15.69 14.67
C ARG A 199 1.28 17.09 14.57
N GLY A 200 0.68 18.06 15.25
CA GLY A 200 1.27 19.41 15.35
C GLY A 200 1.17 20.27 14.09
N LEU A 201 0.50 19.80 13.02
CA LEU A 201 0.23 20.65 11.84
C LEU A 201 -0.86 21.71 12.11
N THR A 202 -1.78 21.42 13.04
CA THR A 202 -2.83 22.38 13.42
C THR A 202 -2.19 23.62 14.06
N GLY A 203 -2.60 24.80 13.62
CA GLY A 203 -2.09 26.09 14.09
C GLY A 203 -0.91 26.63 13.29
N LEU A 204 -0.22 25.81 12.51
CA LEU A 204 0.85 26.27 11.63
C LEU A 204 0.29 27.16 10.52
N LEU A 205 1.02 28.22 10.18
CA LEU A 205 0.76 29.07 9.02
C LEU A 205 1.13 28.34 7.71
N GLU A 206 0.62 28.81 6.57
CA GLU A 206 0.91 28.20 5.27
C GLU A 206 2.42 28.21 4.96
N GLU A 207 3.14 29.28 5.32
CA GLU A 207 4.61 29.38 5.19
C GLU A 207 5.35 28.36 6.07
N GLU A 208 4.80 28.00 7.23
CA GLU A 208 5.38 26.98 8.11
C GLU A 208 5.10 25.57 7.59
N ILE A 209 3.96 25.36 6.93
CA ILE A 209 3.66 24.12 6.21
C ILE A 209 4.62 23.94 5.04
N GLU A 210 4.86 24.98 4.23
CA GLU A 210 5.84 24.94 3.15
C GLU A 210 7.26 24.68 3.67
N ARG A 211 7.62 25.29 4.81
CA ARG A 211 8.89 25.00 5.47
C ARG A 211 8.97 23.54 5.93
N ALA A 212 7.88 22.98 6.46
CA ALA A 212 7.84 21.63 7.01
C ALA A 212 7.79 20.54 5.92
N LEU A 213 7.06 20.76 4.84
CA LEU A 213 6.74 19.77 3.81
C LEU A 213 7.42 20.01 2.46
N GLY A 214 8.05 21.18 2.29
CA GLY A 214 8.57 21.64 1.02
C GLY A 214 7.58 22.57 0.29
N VAL A 215 8.15 23.43 -0.56
CA VAL A 215 7.36 24.29 -1.46
C VAL A 215 6.83 23.42 -2.62
N PRO A 216 5.56 23.54 -3.01
CA PRO A 216 5.01 22.78 -4.13
C PRO A 216 5.79 22.99 -5.43
N GLU A 217 6.30 21.90 -6.00
CA GLU A 217 6.88 21.91 -7.34
C GLU A 217 5.81 21.68 -8.42
N THR A 218 5.83 22.50 -9.47
CA THR A 218 4.88 22.40 -10.58
C THR A 218 5.58 22.04 -11.89
N VAL A 219 4.95 21.20 -12.70
CA VAL A 219 5.37 20.90 -14.08
C VAL A 219 4.32 21.43 -15.04
N ASN A 220 4.72 22.37 -15.90
CA ASN A 220 3.81 23.01 -16.85
C ASN A 220 3.26 22.02 -17.86
N ILE A 221 2.01 22.24 -18.28
CA ILE A 221 1.40 21.54 -19.40
C ILE A 221 1.48 22.45 -20.62
N THR A 222 1.81 21.87 -21.76
CA THR A 222 1.87 22.55 -23.06
C THR A 222 0.95 21.84 -24.05
N ARG A 223 0.52 22.56 -25.09
CA ARG A 223 -0.30 21.99 -26.17
C ARG A 223 0.58 21.69 -27.37
N VAL A 224 0.40 20.51 -27.96
CA VAL A 224 1.19 20.03 -29.10
C VAL A 224 1.05 20.95 -30.33
N SER A 225 -0.15 21.50 -30.56
CA SER A 225 -0.42 22.33 -31.75
C SER A 225 -0.10 23.83 -31.57
N GLY A 226 0.15 24.28 -30.34
CA GLY A 226 0.40 25.69 -29.99
C GLY A 226 -0.71 26.70 -30.37
N LYS A 227 -1.87 26.23 -30.86
CA LYS A 227 -2.96 27.07 -31.40
C LYS A 227 -4.28 26.76 -30.68
N GLY A 228 -5.04 27.81 -30.33
CA GLY A 228 -6.38 27.73 -29.71
C GLY A 228 -6.40 28.07 -28.21
N SER A 229 -7.60 28.32 -27.66
CA SER A 229 -7.81 28.63 -26.24
C SER A 229 -7.59 27.41 -25.34
N TRP A 230 -6.98 27.59 -24.18
CA TRP A 230 -6.71 26.53 -23.21
C TRP A 230 -7.98 25.70 -22.90
N PRO A 231 -7.92 24.36 -22.89
CA PRO A 231 -9.12 23.57 -22.64
C PRO A 231 -9.53 23.70 -21.18
N SER A 232 -10.83 23.88 -20.92
CA SER A 232 -11.34 23.93 -19.55
C SER A 232 -11.15 22.61 -18.80
N THR A 233 -10.92 21.50 -19.52
CA THR A 233 -10.79 20.15 -18.97
C THR A 233 -9.45 19.89 -18.28
N ALA A 234 -8.44 20.75 -18.46
CA ALA A 234 -7.09 20.50 -17.96
C ALA A 234 -6.51 21.68 -17.17
N PRO A 235 -5.74 21.44 -16.10
CA PRO A 235 -5.02 22.49 -15.39
C PRO A 235 -3.85 23.00 -16.23
N HIS A 236 -3.27 24.14 -15.86
CA HIS A 236 -2.13 24.72 -16.58
C HIS A 236 -0.79 24.04 -16.25
N TYR A 237 -0.75 23.35 -15.13
CA TYR A 237 0.41 22.63 -14.62
C TYR A 237 -0.09 21.46 -13.78
N LEU A 238 0.75 20.46 -13.59
CA LEU A 238 0.58 19.45 -12.55
C LEU A 238 1.47 19.78 -11.36
N VAL A 239 1.04 19.38 -10.16
CA VAL A 239 1.81 19.55 -8.93
C VAL A 239 2.44 18.21 -8.58
N LYS A 240 3.74 18.19 -8.31
CA LYS A 240 4.40 16.97 -7.81
C LYS A 240 3.93 16.68 -6.38
N PRO A 241 3.68 15.40 -6.02
CA PRO A 241 3.47 15.02 -4.63
C PRO A 241 4.67 15.39 -3.75
N ILE A 242 4.42 15.60 -2.45
CA ILE A 242 5.47 15.82 -1.45
C ILE A 242 6.55 14.74 -1.54
N GLU A 243 7.81 15.16 -1.66
CA GLU A 243 8.96 14.26 -1.63
C GLU A 243 9.38 14.01 -0.17
N TRP A 244 8.78 13.00 0.44
CA TRP A 244 9.01 12.66 1.86
C TRP A 244 10.47 12.35 2.21
N GLY A 245 11.30 11.91 1.25
CA GLY A 245 12.73 11.69 1.47
C GLY A 245 13.53 12.99 1.68
N SER A 246 13.00 14.12 1.21
CA SER A 246 13.60 15.46 1.33
C SER A 246 13.03 16.25 2.50
N VAL A 247 11.97 15.74 3.15
CA VAL A 247 11.36 16.35 4.34
C VAL A 247 12.29 16.20 5.53
N ASN A 248 12.85 17.33 5.99
CA ASN A 248 13.72 17.38 7.17
C ASN A 248 13.05 18.10 8.35
N THR A 249 12.48 17.33 9.27
CA THR A 249 11.84 17.87 10.48
C THR A 249 12.83 18.50 11.48
N ARG A 250 14.13 18.16 11.39
CA ARG A 250 15.17 18.69 12.30
C ARG A 250 15.56 20.11 11.95
N ASP A 251 15.83 20.36 10.68
CA ASP A 251 16.30 21.67 10.21
C ASP A 251 15.20 22.72 10.36
N THR A 252 13.94 22.29 10.26
CA THR A 252 12.77 23.16 10.36
C THR A 252 12.33 23.39 11.80
N GLY A 253 12.73 22.51 12.73
CA GLY A 253 12.25 22.48 14.12
C GLY A 253 10.80 22.02 14.27
N ILE A 254 10.15 21.62 13.17
CA ILE A 254 8.73 21.20 13.16
C ILE A 254 8.69 19.67 13.14
N ASN A 255 8.63 19.07 14.33
CA ASN A 255 8.50 17.62 14.45
C ASN A 255 7.03 17.19 14.42
N PHE A 256 6.54 16.88 13.23
CA PHE A 256 5.15 16.45 13.02
C PHE A 256 4.99 14.94 12.80
N LEU A 257 6.06 14.21 12.52
CA LEU A 257 5.99 12.75 12.31
C LEU A 257 5.95 12.00 13.63
N THR A 258 5.20 10.89 13.66
CA THR A 258 5.07 10.04 14.84
C THR A 258 5.52 8.61 14.55
N ASP A 259 5.59 7.78 15.58
CA ASP A 259 5.77 6.33 15.49
C ASP A 259 4.43 5.56 15.36
N ARG A 260 3.33 6.29 15.14
CA ARG A 260 2.00 5.71 14.96
C ARG A 260 1.65 5.61 13.49
N VAL A 261 0.86 4.59 13.14
CA VAL A 261 0.42 4.36 11.76
C VAL A 261 -1.10 4.31 11.64
N CYS A 262 -1.60 4.58 10.44
CA CYS A 262 -2.96 4.33 10.02
C CYS A 262 -2.98 3.41 8.80
N LEU A 263 -3.92 2.48 8.81
CA LEU A 263 -4.33 1.74 7.64
C LEU A 263 -5.23 2.65 6.77
N VAL A 264 -4.92 2.73 5.49
CA VAL A 264 -5.64 3.54 4.49
C VAL A 264 -6.17 2.65 3.38
N ASP A 265 -7.00 3.24 2.51
CA ASP A 265 -7.49 2.61 1.29
C ASP A 265 -8.34 1.35 1.49
N PHE A 266 -9.60 1.57 1.83
CA PHE A 266 -10.59 0.51 2.04
C PHE A 266 -11.41 0.21 0.78
N GLY A 267 -10.91 0.58 -0.42
CA GLY A 267 -11.60 0.34 -1.69
C GLY A 267 -11.83 -1.15 -1.98
N GLU A 268 -10.90 -1.99 -1.53
CA GLU A 268 -10.96 -3.45 -1.68
C GLU A 268 -11.56 -4.16 -0.46
N SER A 269 -12.03 -3.40 0.54
CA SER A 269 -12.60 -3.99 1.76
C SER A 269 -13.93 -4.70 1.49
N PHE A 270 -14.22 -5.75 2.26
CA PHE A 270 -15.42 -6.57 2.09
C PHE A 270 -15.96 -7.14 3.41
N ASP A 271 -17.24 -7.53 3.42
CA ASP A 271 -17.86 -8.26 4.53
C ASP A 271 -17.44 -9.73 4.45
N VAL A 272 -17.03 -10.33 5.57
CA VAL A 272 -16.74 -11.77 5.61
C VAL A 272 -17.93 -12.66 5.19
N ARG A 273 -19.15 -12.10 5.20
CA ARG A 273 -20.39 -12.75 4.74
C ARG A 273 -20.72 -12.50 3.27
N ASP A 274 -20.05 -11.54 2.64
CA ASP A 274 -20.24 -11.11 1.25
C ASP A 274 -18.87 -10.94 0.60
N VAL A 275 -18.29 -12.09 0.26
CA VAL A 275 -16.92 -12.20 -0.21
C VAL A 275 -16.87 -11.93 -1.73
N PRO A 276 -15.96 -11.07 -2.20
CA PRO A 276 -15.83 -10.78 -3.63
C PRO A 276 -15.25 -11.98 -4.39
N GLU A 277 -15.51 -12.05 -5.69
CA GLU A 277 -14.92 -13.07 -6.57
C GLU A 277 -13.41 -12.89 -6.77
N ASP A 278 -12.94 -11.63 -6.70
CA ASP A 278 -11.55 -11.26 -6.92
C ASP A 278 -11.11 -10.19 -5.91
N LEU A 279 -9.81 -10.13 -5.62
CA LEU A 279 -9.20 -9.13 -4.74
C LEU A 279 -8.21 -8.27 -5.54
N GLY A 280 -8.20 -6.96 -5.29
CA GLY A 280 -7.16 -6.06 -5.79
C GLY A 280 -5.77 -6.27 -5.17
N VAL A 281 -5.58 -7.27 -4.30
CA VAL A 281 -4.28 -7.53 -3.66
C VAL A 281 -3.21 -7.93 -4.69
N PRO A 282 -2.03 -7.29 -4.67
CA PRO A 282 -0.92 -7.66 -5.53
C PRO A 282 -0.43 -9.08 -5.31
N GLU A 283 0.14 -9.67 -6.37
CA GLU A 283 0.58 -11.07 -6.44
C GLU A 283 1.41 -11.49 -5.22
N GLU A 284 2.37 -10.67 -4.81
CA GLU A 284 3.37 -10.98 -3.77
C GLU A 284 2.76 -11.15 -2.36
N TYR A 285 1.55 -10.66 -2.16
CA TYR A 285 0.80 -10.75 -0.90
C TYR A 285 -0.37 -11.75 -0.98
N ARG A 286 -0.62 -12.36 -2.16
CA ARG A 286 -1.70 -13.34 -2.34
C ARG A 286 -1.43 -14.61 -1.56
N ALA A 287 -2.49 -15.10 -0.91
CA ALA A 287 -2.49 -16.39 -0.24
C ALA A 287 -2.62 -17.54 -1.25
N PRO A 288 -2.06 -18.73 -0.96
CA PRO A 288 -2.06 -19.85 -1.90
C PRO A 288 -3.46 -20.35 -2.26
N GLU A 289 -4.41 -20.35 -1.33
CA GLU A 289 -5.80 -20.75 -1.59
C GLU A 289 -6.53 -19.81 -2.54
N TYR A 290 -6.14 -18.53 -2.58
CA TYR A 290 -6.70 -17.58 -3.52
C TYR A 290 -6.12 -17.81 -4.92
N ILE A 291 -4.83 -18.12 -5.04
CA ILE A 291 -4.19 -18.44 -6.32
C ILE A 291 -4.72 -19.76 -6.89
N LEU A 292 -4.77 -20.81 -6.05
CA LEU A 292 -5.03 -22.19 -6.46
C LEU A 292 -6.52 -22.55 -6.53
N ASP A 293 -7.32 -22.07 -5.57
CA ASP A 293 -8.73 -22.46 -5.45
C ASP A 293 -9.70 -21.27 -5.63
N LYS A 294 -9.18 -20.05 -5.88
CA LYS A 294 -9.97 -18.81 -5.90
C LYS A 294 -10.79 -18.59 -4.63
N ARG A 295 -10.30 -19.11 -3.50
CA ARG A 295 -10.93 -18.94 -2.19
C ARG A 295 -10.44 -17.64 -1.54
N VAL A 296 -11.39 -16.76 -1.21
CA VAL A 296 -11.15 -15.51 -0.50
C VAL A 296 -11.83 -15.56 0.88
N GLY A 297 -11.23 -14.93 1.89
CA GLY A 297 -11.75 -14.91 3.25
C GLY A 297 -10.88 -14.08 4.20
N ALA A 298 -11.21 -14.07 5.49
CA ALA A 298 -10.39 -13.36 6.49
C ALA A 298 -8.96 -13.94 6.57
N GLU A 299 -8.80 -15.22 6.24
CA GLU A 299 -7.53 -15.91 6.24
C GLU A 299 -6.58 -15.40 5.15
N THR A 300 -7.09 -14.86 4.03
CA THR A 300 -6.25 -14.25 2.99
C THR A 300 -5.63 -12.94 3.50
N ASP A 301 -6.37 -12.16 4.28
CA ASP A 301 -5.84 -10.98 4.99
C ASP A 301 -4.78 -11.36 6.03
N ILE A 302 -4.95 -12.49 6.74
CA ILE A 302 -3.93 -12.98 7.68
C ILE A 302 -2.63 -13.34 6.95
N TRP A 303 -2.71 -13.94 5.76
CA TRP A 303 -1.52 -14.20 4.94
C TRP A 303 -0.84 -12.89 4.50
N ALA A 304 -1.62 -11.95 3.96
CA ALA A 304 -1.12 -10.64 3.56
C ALA A 304 -0.52 -9.85 4.74
N LEU A 305 -1.07 -10.01 5.95
CA LEU A 305 -0.51 -9.49 7.20
C LEU A 305 0.90 -10.06 7.42
N GLY A 306 1.10 -11.37 7.31
CA GLY A 306 2.42 -11.99 7.43
C GLY A 306 3.46 -11.39 6.47
N CYS A 307 3.10 -11.25 5.19
CA CYS A 307 3.96 -10.62 4.19
C CYS A 307 4.27 -9.15 4.55
N THR A 308 3.25 -8.41 4.98
CA THR A 308 3.35 -7.01 5.39
C THR A 308 4.26 -6.82 6.60
N LEU A 309 4.12 -7.65 7.65
CA LEU A 309 4.97 -7.58 8.83
C LEU A 309 6.43 -7.86 8.48
N PHE A 310 6.68 -8.86 7.62
CA PHE A 310 8.03 -9.19 7.15
C PHE A 310 8.65 -8.01 6.41
N GLU A 311 7.91 -7.37 5.50
CA GLU A 311 8.40 -6.26 4.71
C GLU A 311 8.62 -4.99 5.54
N ILE A 312 7.73 -4.67 6.48
CA ILE A 312 7.94 -3.56 7.43
C ILE A 312 9.22 -3.79 8.24
N ARG A 313 9.47 -5.02 8.70
CA ARG A 313 10.64 -5.29 9.54
C ARG A 313 11.94 -5.31 8.73
N THR A 314 11.93 -5.76 7.48
CA THR A 314 13.15 -6.07 6.72
C THR A 314 13.42 -5.13 5.54
N GLY A 315 12.40 -4.40 5.09
CA GLY A 315 12.43 -3.59 3.88
C GLY A 315 12.40 -4.41 2.58
N LYS A 316 12.19 -5.72 2.65
CA LYS A 316 12.12 -6.63 1.49
C LYS A 316 10.82 -7.43 1.52
N ARG A 317 10.32 -7.77 0.34
CA ARG A 317 9.21 -8.73 0.20
C ARG A 317 9.70 -10.12 0.57
N LEU A 318 8.85 -10.91 1.24
CA LEU A 318 9.18 -12.31 1.58
C LEU A 318 9.20 -13.17 0.32
N PHE A 319 8.17 -13.01 -0.52
CA PHE A 319 8.02 -13.68 -1.81
C PHE A 319 8.29 -12.65 -2.90
N ASP A 320 9.57 -12.41 -3.19
CA ASP A 320 9.99 -11.49 -4.25
C ASP A 320 9.88 -12.19 -5.61
N LEU A 321 9.22 -11.53 -6.57
CA LEU A 321 8.94 -12.08 -7.89
C LEU A 321 9.84 -11.40 -8.93
N VAL A 322 10.35 -12.18 -9.88
CA VAL A 322 11.11 -11.63 -11.01
C VAL A 322 10.16 -11.18 -12.12
N ASP A 323 9.10 -11.98 -12.34
CA ASP A 323 8.04 -11.74 -13.31
C ASP A 323 6.68 -11.85 -12.60
N ASP A 324 5.64 -11.22 -13.17
CA ASP A 324 4.26 -11.30 -12.67
C ASP A 324 3.59 -12.65 -13.04
N ASP A 325 4.27 -13.77 -12.78
CA ASP A 325 3.75 -15.13 -12.97
C ASP A 325 3.27 -15.72 -11.62
N PRO A 326 1.97 -16.04 -11.48
CA PRO A 326 1.45 -16.68 -10.27
C PRO A 326 2.18 -17.98 -9.90
N ASP A 327 2.71 -18.73 -10.87
CA ASP A 327 3.44 -19.97 -10.62
C ASP A 327 4.81 -19.72 -9.96
N ASP A 328 5.47 -18.60 -10.26
CA ASP A 328 6.75 -18.19 -9.63
C ASP A 328 6.54 -17.84 -8.15
N HIS A 329 5.39 -17.25 -7.83
CA HIS A 329 5.00 -16.98 -6.44
C HIS A 329 4.77 -18.27 -5.66
N LEU A 330 4.06 -19.23 -6.24
CA LEU A 330 3.87 -20.56 -5.65
C LEU A 330 5.20 -21.31 -5.47
N GLU A 331 6.14 -21.17 -6.41
CA GLU A 331 7.51 -21.69 -6.24
C GLU A 331 8.22 -21.06 -5.04
N ARG A 332 8.20 -19.72 -4.93
CA ARG A 332 8.79 -19.01 -3.78
C ARG A 332 8.20 -19.47 -2.45
N MET A 333 6.88 -19.68 -2.38
CA MET A 333 6.24 -20.23 -1.18
C MET A 333 6.82 -21.59 -0.82
N VAL A 334 6.97 -22.50 -1.80
CA VAL A 334 7.49 -23.86 -1.53
C VAL A 334 8.96 -23.85 -1.14
N ASP A 335 9.75 -22.98 -1.74
CA ASP A 335 11.16 -22.82 -1.41
C ASP A 335 11.38 -22.40 0.06
N ILE A 336 10.49 -21.56 0.61
CA ILE A 336 10.61 -20.99 1.97
C ILE A 336 9.83 -21.81 3.01
N LEU A 337 8.61 -22.25 2.68
CA LEU A 337 7.66 -22.86 3.63
C LEU A 337 7.58 -24.39 3.51
N GLY A 338 8.12 -24.95 2.42
CA GLY A 338 8.08 -26.38 2.13
C GLY A 338 6.91 -26.80 1.24
N LYS A 339 6.76 -28.10 1.04
CA LYS A 339 5.78 -28.67 0.10
C LYS A 339 4.33 -28.26 0.43
N PHE A 340 3.56 -27.86 -0.58
CA PHE A 340 2.10 -27.71 -0.43
C PHE A 340 1.42 -29.03 0.00
N PRO A 341 0.30 -28.96 0.76
CA PRO A 341 -0.50 -30.13 1.08
C PRO A 341 -1.19 -30.71 -0.17
N GLU A 342 -1.72 -31.92 -0.03
CA GLU A 342 -2.61 -32.49 -1.05
C GLU A 342 -4.03 -31.91 -0.88
N PRO A 343 -4.80 -31.66 -1.96
CA PRO A 343 -4.50 -32.00 -3.35
C PRO A 343 -3.71 -30.92 -4.13
N TRP A 344 -3.39 -29.78 -3.51
CA TRP A 344 -2.70 -28.67 -4.17
C TRP A 344 -1.43 -29.10 -4.87
N TRP A 345 -0.62 -29.92 -4.20
CA TRP A 345 0.59 -30.44 -4.80
C TRP A 345 0.31 -31.38 -5.97
N SER A 346 -0.38 -32.51 -5.77
CA SER A 346 -0.45 -33.53 -6.81
C SER A 346 -1.43 -33.22 -7.95
N LYS A 347 -2.48 -32.44 -7.70
CA LYS A 347 -3.61 -32.26 -8.62
C LYS A 347 -3.86 -30.81 -9.04
N THR A 348 -3.83 -29.86 -8.11
CA THR A 348 -4.22 -28.48 -8.44
C THR A 348 -3.11 -27.74 -9.17
N TRP A 349 -1.89 -27.76 -8.63
CA TRP A 349 -0.76 -27.05 -9.20
C TRP A 349 0.02 -27.91 -10.21
N GLU A 350 -0.54 -28.11 -11.41
CA GLU A 350 0.11 -28.93 -12.45
C GLU A 350 1.43 -28.32 -12.93
N ALA A 351 1.50 -26.99 -13.00
CA ALA A 351 2.66 -26.23 -13.47
C ALA A 351 3.90 -26.43 -12.59
N ARG A 352 3.74 -26.89 -11.33
CA ARG A 352 4.86 -27.24 -10.43
C ARG A 352 5.92 -28.13 -11.07
N ARG A 353 5.55 -28.96 -12.05
CA ARG A 353 6.47 -29.88 -12.75
C ARG A 353 7.55 -29.15 -13.55
N ARG A 354 7.34 -27.86 -13.85
CA ARG A 354 8.35 -26.96 -14.43
C ARG A 354 9.43 -26.58 -13.40
N TYR A 355 9.07 -26.57 -12.13
CA TYR A 355 9.90 -26.09 -11.02
C TYR A 355 10.48 -27.21 -10.16
N PHE A 356 9.79 -28.34 -10.01
CA PHE A 356 10.17 -29.43 -9.11
C PHE A 356 10.11 -30.79 -9.80
N ARG A 357 11.18 -31.59 -9.61
CA ARG A 357 11.21 -33.02 -9.96
C ARG A 357 10.79 -33.86 -8.76
N GLU A 358 9.97 -34.87 -9.02
CA GLU A 358 9.70 -35.91 -8.04
C GLU A 358 10.67 -37.07 -8.25
N GLU A 359 11.45 -37.35 -7.21
CA GLU A 359 12.35 -38.49 -7.18
C GLU A 359 12.01 -39.37 -5.98
N ARG A 360 12.25 -40.68 -6.09
CA ARG A 360 12.22 -41.54 -4.92
C ARG A 360 13.58 -41.46 -4.26
N ASP A 361 13.62 -41.10 -2.99
CA ASP A 361 14.85 -41.16 -2.21
C ASP A 361 15.32 -42.63 -2.06
N ARG A 362 16.49 -42.81 -1.43
CA ARG A 362 17.09 -44.15 -1.22
C ARG A 362 16.18 -45.09 -0.42
N ASP A 363 15.25 -44.55 0.36
CA ASP A 363 14.26 -45.29 1.16
C ASP A 363 12.91 -45.45 0.45
N ARG A 364 12.85 -45.15 -0.86
CA ARG A 364 11.66 -45.17 -1.73
C ARG A 364 10.57 -44.17 -1.34
N ARG A 365 10.85 -43.20 -0.46
CA ARG A 365 9.94 -42.10 -0.14
C ARG A 365 9.97 -41.07 -1.26
N LEU A 366 8.82 -40.45 -1.52
CA LEU A 366 8.74 -39.36 -2.49
C LEU A 366 9.49 -38.14 -1.94
N SER A 367 10.58 -37.78 -2.61
CA SER A 367 11.37 -36.57 -2.44
C SER A 367 11.06 -35.62 -3.60
N TYR A 368 11.08 -34.31 -3.35
CA TYR A 368 10.99 -33.31 -4.40
C TYR A 368 12.27 -32.48 -4.43
N GLN A 369 12.78 -32.21 -5.62
CA GLN A 369 14.02 -31.46 -5.83
C GLN A 369 13.75 -30.29 -6.78
N PRO A 370 14.19 -29.06 -6.47
CA PRO A 370 14.10 -27.93 -7.39
C PRO A 370 14.85 -28.23 -8.70
N ILE A 371 14.23 -27.88 -9.83
CA ILE A 371 14.83 -27.97 -11.16
C ILE A 371 15.69 -26.73 -11.37
N ARG A 372 17.00 -26.85 -11.14
CA ARG A 372 17.92 -25.73 -11.36
C ARG A 372 18.24 -25.57 -12.84
N ASN A 373 17.82 -24.45 -13.43
CA ASN A 373 18.36 -23.99 -14.70
C ASN A 373 19.77 -23.39 -14.50
N ASN A 374 20.72 -23.72 -15.36
CA ASN A 374 22.13 -23.31 -15.26
C ASN A 374 22.36 -21.78 -15.24
N MET A 375 21.35 -20.95 -15.56
CA MET A 375 21.45 -19.48 -15.46
C MET A 375 21.33 -18.96 -14.01
N ALA A 376 20.77 -19.72 -13.07
CA ALA A 376 20.61 -19.31 -11.66
C ALA A 376 21.85 -19.57 -10.80
N ALA A 377 22.92 -20.16 -11.35
CA ALA A 377 24.14 -20.51 -10.60
C ALA A 377 24.98 -19.28 -10.18
N THR A 378 24.66 -18.09 -10.69
CA THR A 378 25.32 -16.81 -10.36
C THR A 378 24.49 -15.90 -9.45
N ALA A 379 23.23 -16.23 -9.16
CA ALA A 379 22.41 -15.50 -8.20
C ALA A 379 22.70 -16.00 -6.78
N LYS A 380 22.81 -15.08 -5.79
CA LYS A 380 22.82 -15.45 -4.37
C LYS A 380 21.68 -16.45 -4.12
N SER A 381 21.95 -17.55 -3.41
CA SER A 381 20.92 -18.58 -3.19
C SER A 381 19.71 -17.96 -2.48
N SER A 382 18.54 -18.06 -3.10
CA SER A 382 17.29 -17.63 -2.49
C SER A 382 17.06 -18.34 -1.16
N PRO A 383 16.48 -17.67 -0.15
CA PRO A 383 16.30 -18.26 1.17
C PRO A 383 15.41 -19.51 1.12
N ARG A 384 15.72 -20.48 1.98
CA ARG A 384 15.06 -21.80 2.06
C ARG A 384 14.24 -21.99 3.33
N SER A 385 14.13 -20.95 4.14
CA SER A 385 13.34 -20.90 5.37
C SER A 385 13.00 -19.45 5.71
N ILE A 386 11.99 -19.27 6.56
CA ILE A 386 11.63 -17.95 7.09
C ILE A 386 12.81 -17.34 7.85
N GLU A 387 13.51 -18.13 8.68
CA GLU A 387 14.64 -17.67 9.46
C GLU A 387 15.83 -17.23 8.58
N GLU A 388 16.12 -17.95 7.50
CA GLU A 388 17.15 -17.54 6.52
C GLU A 388 16.72 -16.26 5.77
N ALA A 389 15.45 -16.16 5.37
CA ALA A 389 14.93 -14.95 4.74
C ALA A 389 15.09 -13.73 5.67
N LEU A 390 14.74 -13.88 6.96
CA LEU A 390 14.90 -12.83 7.96
C LEU A 390 16.36 -12.40 8.18
N LEU A 391 17.29 -13.37 8.23
CA LEU A 391 18.71 -13.11 8.49
C LEU A 391 19.45 -12.50 7.28
N THR A 392 19.00 -12.83 6.07
CA THR A 392 19.64 -12.37 4.82
C THR A 392 19.00 -11.11 4.24
N ALA A 393 17.78 -10.76 4.66
CA ALA A 393 17.10 -9.59 4.17
C ALA A 393 17.83 -8.29 4.56
N SER A 394 18.19 -7.52 3.55
CA SER A 394 18.76 -6.18 3.70
C SER A 394 18.06 -5.24 2.71
N GLY A 395 16.89 -4.72 3.12
CA GLY A 395 16.08 -3.80 2.32
C GLY A 395 16.36 -2.33 2.59
N TYR A 396 16.91 -2.01 3.75
CA TYR A 396 17.24 -0.64 4.13
C TYR A 396 18.71 -0.35 3.83
N GLU A 397 18.96 0.58 2.90
CA GLU A 397 20.30 0.92 2.37
C GLU A 397 21.27 1.50 3.42
N GLN A 398 20.77 1.89 4.59
CA GLN A 398 21.59 2.34 5.71
C GLN A 398 21.89 1.17 6.65
N GLU A 399 23.07 0.57 6.50
CA GLU A 399 23.64 -0.44 7.42
C GLU A 399 23.79 0.07 8.87
N SER A 400 23.59 1.37 9.13
CA SER A 400 24.08 2.04 10.33
C SER A 400 23.15 2.07 11.53
N ILE A 401 21.87 1.64 11.48
CA ILE A 401 21.01 1.72 12.69
C ILE A 401 19.99 0.57 12.80
N GLY A 402 20.40 -0.56 13.37
CA GLY A 402 19.48 -1.52 14.01
C GLY A 402 18.44 -2.22 13.12
N THR A 403 18.53 -2.10 11.80
CA THR A 403 17.57 -2.71 10.85
C THR A 403 17.86 -4.18 10.56
N ALA A 404 19.08 -4.66 10.79
CA ALA A 404 19.39 -6.08 10.68
C ALA A 404 18.58 -6.90 11.70
N VAL A 405 18.08 -8.06 11.29
CA VAL A 405 17.37 -8.98 12.19
C VAL A 405 18.40 -9.87 12.90
N SER A 406 18.42 -9.83 14.23
CA SER A 406 19.34 -10.69 15.00
C SER A 406 18.89 -12.16 14.95
N PRO A 407 19.78 -13.16 15.15
CA PRO A 407 19.37 -14.56 15.24
C PRO A 407 18.33 -14.87 16.32
N ALA A 408 18.33 -14.11 17.42
CA ALA A 408 17.32 -14.26 18.48
C ALA A 408 15.95 -13.74 18.04
N GLU A 409 15.93 -12.59 17.37
CA GLU A 409 14.71 -12.04 16.79
C GLU A 409 14.21 -12.92 15.64
N ALA A 410 15.09 -13.40 14.76
CA ALA A 410 14.72 -14.27 13.64
C ALA A 410 14.01 -15.55 14.12
N ARG A 411 14.44 -16.15 15.23
CA ARG A 411 13.74 -17.31 15.83
C ARG A 411 12.34 -16.96 16.31
N THR A 412 12.19 -15.83 17.00
CA THR A 412 10.92 -15.44 17.62
C THR A 412 9.96 -14.90 16.57
N PHE A 413 10.41 -14.04 15.66
CA PHE A 413 9.61 -13.56 14.55
C PHE A 413 9.30 -14.67 13.55
N GLY A 414 10.25 -15.58 13.29
CA GLY A 414 10.01 -16.79 12.52
C GLY A 414 8.91 -17.66 13.13
N ASP A 415 8.80 -17.73 14.46
CA ASP A 415 7.68 -18.42 15.12
C ASP A 415 6.32 -17.78 14.84
N LEU A 416 6.23 -16.46 14.94
CA LEU A 416 5.03 -15.71 14.59
C LEU A 416 4.63 -15.97 13.14
N LEU A 417 5.57 -15.83 12.20
CA LEU A 417 5.32 -16.01 10.78
C LEU A 417 4.93 -17.46 10.45
N ARG A 418 5.50 -18.47 11.12
CA ARG A 418 5.10 -19.89 10.95
C ARG A 418 3.66 -20.18 11.42
N ARG A 419 3.11 -19.38 12.34
CA ARG A 419 1.69 -19.46 12.75
C ARG A 419 0.76 -18.79 11.74
N ILE A 420 1.24 -17.76 11.06
CA ILE A 420 0.53 -17.03 10.01
C ILE A 420 0.52 -17.83 8.70
N PHE A 421 1.67 -18.33 8.25
CA PHE A 421 1.84 -18.97 6.94
C PHE A 421 1.48 -20.47 6.93
N LYS A 422 0.42 -20.88 7.64
CA LYS A 422 -0.15 -22.22 7.46
C LYS A 422 -0.85 -22.30 6.11
N TYR A 423 -0.55 -23.33 5.33
CA TYR A 423 -1.18 -23.51 4.02
C TYR A 423 -2.68 -23.71 4.11
N ALA A 424 -3.14 -24.57 5.02
CA ALA A 424 -4.56 -24.72 5.32
C ALA A 424 -5.09 -23.43 6.00
N PRO A 425 -6.02 -22.69 5.38
CA PRO A 425 -6.50 -21.41 5.90
C PRO A 425 -7.05 -21.53 7.33
N GLU A 426 -7.83 -22.59 7.60
CA GLU A 426 -8.42 -22.88 8.90
C GLU A 426 -7.41 -23.19 10.02
N GLN A 427 -6.13 -23.39 9.69
CA GLN A 427 -5.06 -23.58 10.66
C GLN A 427 -4.31 -22.29 10.99
N ARG A 428 -4.59 -21.19 10.27
CA ARG A 428 -3.97 -19.89 10.54
C ARG A 428 -4.52 -19.31 11.82
N VAL A 429 -3.63 -18.77 12.63
CA VAL A 429 -3.99 -18.09 13.87
C VAL A 429 -4.70 -16.78 13.54
N ALA A 430 -5.78 -16.47 14.26
CA ALA A 430 -6.50 -15.22 14.06
C ALA A 430 -5.65 -14.02 14.49
N ALA A 431 -5.88 -12.85 13.90
CA ALA A 431 -5.10 -11.64 14.21
C ALA A 431 -5.14 -11.25 15.70
N GLU A 432 -6.26 -11.50 16.39
CA GLU A 432 -6.40 -11.23 17.82
C GLU A 432 -5.43 -12.08 18.66
N ASP A 433 -5.32 -13.37 18.36
CA ASP A 433 -4.42 -14.30 19.06
C ASP A 433 -2.93 -14.03 18.78
N LEU A 434 -2.61 -13.33 17.69
CA LEU A 434 -1.23 -12.92 17.38
C LEU A 434 -0.73 -11.82 18.32
N LEU A 435 -1.63 -11.00 18.90
CA LEU A 435 -1.25 -9.83 19.71
C LEU A 435 -0.46 -10.20 20.97
N ASP A 436 -0.69 -11.38 21.52
CA ASP A 436 0.00 -11.90 22.71
C ASP A 436 1.37 -12.53 22.38
N HIS A 437 1.78 -12.52 21.12
CA HIS A 437 3.01 -13.17 20.70
C HIS A 437 4.25 -12.40 21.18
N GLY A 438 5.19 -13.11 21.84
CA GLY A 438 6.35 -12.51 22.49
C GLY A 438 7.30 -11.70 21.60
N TRP A 439 7.22 -11.84 20.27
CA TRP A 439 7.97 -10.98 19.34
C TRP A 439 7.63 -9.50 19.51
N PHE A 440 6.35 -9.15 19.73
CA PHE A 440 5.93 -7.75 19.87
C PHE A 440 6.47 -7.08 21.13
N THR A 441 6.89 -7.86 22.13
CA THR A 441 7.40 -7.38 23.43
C THR A 441 8.92 -7.55 23.60
N MET A 442 9.63 -8.01 22.55
CA MET A 442 11.09 -8.22 22.58
C MET A 442 11.90 -6.94 22.72
#